data_AF-A0A960DD91-F1
#
_entry.id   AF-A0A960DD91-F1
#
_cell.length_a   1.000
_cell.length_b   1.000
_cell.length_c   1.000
_cell.angle_alpha   90.00
_cell.angle_beta   90.00
_cell.angle_gamma   90.00
#
_symmetry.space_group_name_H-M   'P 1'
#
loop_
_entity.id
_entity.type
_entity.pdbx_description
1 polymer ?
#
loop_
_entity_poly.entity_id
_entity_poly.type
_entity_poly.pdbx_seq_one_letter_code
_entity_poly.pdbx_strand_id
1 'polypeptide(L)'
;RAEREVAEGRHPEWPMVLAALPHLADPGRIDAHGRRPLWTYAHVPQGSPRDMAETVTGIVERFAPGFRDLVVGVRSVPAARLADHNANLIGGDIGVGGNNMLSALTGPA
;
A
#
# COMPACT_ATOMS: atom_id res chain seq x y z
N ARG A 1 -8.98 -13.39 5.80
CA ARG A 1 -7.90 -14.38 5.55
C ARG A 1 -6.57 -13.68 5.34
N ALA A 2 -6.47 -12.75 4.39
CA ALA A 2 -5.26 -11.98 4.10
C ALA A 2 -4.63 -11.33 5.35
N GLU A 3 -5.41 -10.60 6.14
CA GLU A 3 -4.91 -9.95 7.37
C GLU A 3 -4.30 -10.92 8.39
N ARG A 4 -4.89 -12.12 8.52
CA ARG A 4 -4.33 -13.15 9.40
C ARG A 4 -2.99 -13.67 8.86
N GLU A 5 -2.88 -13.88 7.55
CA GLU A 5 -1.62 -14.31 6.94
C GLU A 5 -0.52 -13.25 7.14
N VAL A 6 -0.86 -11.96 6.99
CA VAL A 6 0.04 -10.83 7.27
C VAL A 6 0.48 -10.81 8.75
N ALA A 7 -0.47 -10.95 9.68
CA ALA A 7 -0.18 -11.01 11.11
C ALA A 7 0.72 -12.20 11.50
N GLU A 8 0.66 -13.30 10.73
CA GLU A 8 1.53 -14.47 10.88
C GLU A 8 2.83 -14.36 10.06
N GLY A 9 3.16 -13.16 9.54
CA GLY A 9 4.41 -12.88 8.83
C GLY A 9 4.44 -13.35 7.37
N ARG A 10 3.31 -13.74 6.79
CA ARG A 10 3.21 -14.24 5.41
C ARG A 10 2.63 -13.21 4.45
N HIS A 11 3.07 -13.27 3.19
CA HIS A 11 2.47 -12.48 2.12
C HIS A 11 1.27 -13.21 1.53
N PRO A 12 0.04 -12.70 1.70
CA PRO A 12 -1.12 -13.26 1.01
C PRO A 12 -1.00 -13.04 -0.50
N GLU A 13 -1.54 -13.99 -1.27
CA GLU A 13 -1.67 -13.85 -2.72
C GLU A 13 -2.55 -12.65 -3.10
N TRP A 14 -3.60 -12.41 -2.31
CA TRP A 14 -4.58 -11.33 -2.46
C TRP A 14 -4.59 -10.47 -1.18
N PRO A 15 -3.62 -9.56 -0.97
CA PRO A 15 -3.61 -8.64 0.16
C PRO A 15 -4.81 -7.70 0.16
N MET A 16 -5.13 -7.14 1.32
CA MET A 16 -5.98 -5.95 1.36
C MET A 16 -5.24 -4.81 0.67
N VAL A 17 -5.92 -4.15 -0.27
CA VAL A 17 -5.43 -2.97 -0.97
C VAL A 17 -6.41 -1.83 -0.77
N LEU A 18 -5.93 -0.73 -0.19
CA LEU A 18 -6.64 0.53 -0.17
C LEU A 18 -6.19 1.36 -1.37
N ALA A 19 -7.13 1.95 -2.10
CA ALA A 19 -6.85 2.79 -3.26
C ALA A 19 -7.44 4.20 -3.07
N ALA A 20 -6.75 5.21 -3.60
CA ALA A 20 -7.19 6.59 -3.60
C ALA A 20 -6.93 7.26 -4.96
N LEU A 21 -7.89 8.07 -5.39
CA LEU A 21 -7.85 8.85 -6.62
C LEU A 21 -7.84 10.34 -6.26
N PRO A 22 -6.69 10.91 -5.86
CA PRO A 22 -6.65 12.26 -5.31
C PRO A 22 -7.06 13.34 -6.32
N HIS A 23 -6.96 13.05 -7.62
CA HIS A 23 -7.38 13.95 -8.69
C HIS A 23 -8.89 14.21 -8.74
N LEU A 24 -9.72 13.38 -8.08
CA LEU A 24 -11.15 13.64 -7.96
C LEU A 24 -11.46 14.80 -7.01
N ALA A 25 -10.63 15.00 -5.99
CA ALA A 25 -10.75 16.12 -5.04
C ALA A 25 -9.95 17.34 -5.50
N ASP A 26 -8.81 17.12 -6.16
CA ASP A 26 -7.90 18.17 -6.63
C ASP A 26 -7.57 17.94 -8.12
N PRO A 27 -8.36 18.53 -9.05
CA PRO A 27 -8.15 18.39 -10.48
C PRO A 27 -6.79 18.88 -10.97
N GLY A 28 -6.10 19.75 -10.21
CA GLY A 28 -4.75 20.23 -10.53
C GLY A 28 -3.68 19.14 -10.50
N ARG A 29 -4.02 17.95 -9.99
CA ARG A 29 -3.15 16.76 -10.02
C ARG A 29 -3.17 16.00 -11.34
N ILE A 30 -4.03 16.40 -12.28
CA ILE A 30 -4.00 15.89 -13.65
C ILE A 30 -3.00 16.75 -14.42
N ASP A 31 -2.00 16.10 -15.04
CA ASP A 31 -1.02 16.85 -15.81
C ASP A 31 -1.50 17.23 -17.21
N ALA A 32 -0.67 17.97 -17.95
CA ALA A 32 -0.99 18.45 -19.30
C ALA A 32 -1.28 17.33 -20.32
N HIS A 33 -0.87 16.09 -20.05
CA HIS A 33 -1.15 14.93 -20.91
C HIS A 33 -2.37 14.14 -20.44
N GLY A 34 -3.08 14.61 -19.41
CA GLY A 34 -4.26 13.95 -18.86
C GLY A 34 -3.93 12.76 -17.94
N ARG A 35 -2.67 12.60 -17.52
CA ARG A 35 -2.26 11.47 -16.66
C ARG A 35 -2.75 11.70 -15.23
N ARG A 36 -3.27 10.64 -14.62
CA ARG A 36 -3.95 10.69 -13.32
C ARG A 36 -3.15 9.89 -12.28
N PRO A 37 -2.88 10.45 -11.10
CA PRO A 37 -2.30 9.67 -10.01
C PRO A 37 -3.32 8.68 -9.45
N LEU A 38 -2.84 7.46 -9.20
CA LEU A 38 -3.48 6.43 -8.39
C LEU A 38 -2.55 6.13 -7.22
N TRP A 39 -3.07 6.21 -5.99
CA TRP A 39 -2.33 5.88 -4.78
C TRP A 39 -2.89 4.59 -4.22
N THR A 40 -2.01 3.71 -3.76
CA THR A 40 -2.41 2.44 -3.15
C THR A 40 -1.57 2.13 -1.92
N TYR A 41 -2.20 1.52 -0.93
CA TYR A 41 -1.54 0.86 0.19
C TYR A 41 -1.91 -0.61 0.19
N ALA A 42 -0.95 -1.49 0.43
CA ALA A 42 -1.18 -2.92 0.59
C ALA A 42 -0.72 -3.34 1.99
N HIS A 43 -1.54 -4.14 2.66
CA HIS A 43 -1.12 -4.75 3.91
C HIS A 43 -0.10 -5.86 3.65
N VAL A 44 1.05 -5.76 4.32
CA VAL A 44 2.17 -6.70 4.22
C VAL A 44 2.74 -6.96 5.62
N PRO A 45 3.50 -8.05 5.82
CA PRO A 45 4.25 -8.26 7.06
C PRO A 45 5.12 -7.06 7.44
N GLN A 46 5.25 -6.81 8.74
CA GLN A 46 6.09 -5.74 9.28
C GLN A 46 7.52 -5.87 8.75
N GLY A 47 8.10 -4.75 8.33
CA GLY A 47 9.46 -4.71 7.80
C GLY A 47 9.65 -5.46 6.49
N SER A 48 8.58 -5.80 5.76
CA SER A 48 8.71 -6.51 4.49
C SER A 48 9.52 -5.70 3.47
N PRO A 49 10.57 -6.29 2.85
CA PRO A 49 11.32 -5.66 1.78
C PRO A 49 10.67 -5.86 0.40
N ARG A 50 9.55 -6.58 0.33
CA ARG A 50 8.95 -6.99 -0.94
C ARG A 50 8.31 -5.79 -1.64
N ASP A 51 8.65 -5.62 -2.92
CA ASP A 51 7.91 -4.74 -3.81
C ASP A 51 6.57 -5.38 -4.17
N MET A 52 5.48 -4.67 -3.86
CA MET A 52 4.11 -5.12 -4.10
C MET A 52 3.49 -4.52 -5.38
N ALA A 53 4.24 -3.76 -6.18
CA ALA A 53 3.75 -3.09 -7.39
C ALA A 53 2.99 -4.05 -8.32
N GLU A 54 3.63 -5.15 -8.74
CA GLU A 54 3.00 -6.11 -9.65
C GLU A 54 1.81 -6.84 -9.02
N THR A 55 1.86 -7.13 -7.72
CA THR A 55 0.74 -7.74 -7.00
C THR A 55 -0.48 -6.81 -6.99
N VAL A 56 -0.28 -5.53 -6.68
CA VAL A 56 -1.35 -4.52 -6.69
C VAL A 56 -1.87 -4.29 -8.11
N THR A 57 -0.98 -4.15 -9.10
CA THR A 57 -1.37 -4.02 -10.51
C THR A 57 -2.21 -5.20 -10.96
N GLY A 58 -1.83 -6.44 -10.60
CA GLY A 58 -2.59 -7.65 -10.91
C GLY A 58 -3.97 -7.70 -10.24
N ILE A 59 -4.09 -7.17 -9.01
CA ILE A 59 -5.39 -7.02 -8.35
C ILE A 59 -6.28 -6.07 -9.12
N VAL A 60 -5.79 -4.89 -9.50
CA VAL A 60 -6.57 -3.91 -10.24
C VAL A 60 -6.95 -4.46 -11.61
N GLU A 61 -6.01 -5.06 -12.34
CA GLU A 61 -6.23 -5.69 -13.65
C GLU A 61 -7.37 -6.72 -13.63
N ARG A 62 -7.47 -7.52 -12.55
CA ARG A 62 -8.55 -8.50 -12.38
C ARG A 62 -9.94 -7.87 -12.37
N PHE A 63 -10.07 -6.66 -11.83
CA PHE A 63 -11.35 -5.94 -11.73
C PHE A 63 -11.53 -4.89 -12.85
N ALA A 64 -10.45 -4.47 -13.50
CA ALA A 64 -10.42 -3.52 -14.60
C ALA A 64 -9.43 -4.01 -15.67
N PRO A 65 -9.86 -4.93 -16.55
CA PRO A 65 -9.01 -5.45 -17.62
C PRO A 65 -8.48 -4.34 -18.54
N GLY A 66 -7.20 -4.42 -18.91
CA GLY A 66 -6.48 -3.39 -19.67
C GLY A 66 -5.88 -2.28 -18.80
N PHE A 67 -6.03 -2.35 -17.47
CA PHE A 67 -5.43 -1.35 -16.56
C PHE A 67 -3.92 -1.26 -16.74
N ARG A 68 -3.23 -2.40 -16.87
CA ARG A 68 -1.77 -2.46 -17.03
C ARG A 68 -1.28 -1.64 -18.23
N ASP A 69 -2.05 -1.59 -19.31
CA ASP A 69 -1.72 -0.85 -20.53
C ASP A 69 -1.84 0.67 -20.35
N LEU A 70 -2.55 1.13 -19.31
CA LEU A 70 -2.69 2.55 -18.95
C LEU A 70 -1.60 3.03 -17.99
N VAL A 71 -0.85 2.11 -17.37
CA VAL A 71 0.16 2.44 -16.36
C VAL A 71 1.43 2.95 -17.04
N VAL A 72 1.61 4.27 -17.03
CA VAL A 72 2.78 4.95 -17.62
C VAL A 72 3.99 5.02 -16.67
N GLY A 73 3.82 4.69 -15.39
CA GLY A 73 4.87 4.70 -14.39
C GLY A 73 4.37 4.23 -13.03
N VAL A 74 5.24 3.52 -12.29
CA VAL A 74 4.95 3.02 -10.95
C VAL A 74 6.11 3.36 -10.03
N ARG A 75 5.78 3.80 -8.82
CA ARG A 75 6.74 3.92 -7.72
C ARG A 75 6.16 3.21 -6.51
N SER A 76 6.88 2.20 -6.05
CA SER A 76 6.54 1.41 -4.88
C SER A 76 7.60 1.63 -3.79
N VAL A 77 7.15 1.71 -2.54
CA VAL A 77 8.03 1.83 -1.37
C VAL A 77 7.70 0.68 -0.44
N PRO A 78 8.58 -0.33 -0.31
CA PRO A 78 8.37 -1.45 0.61
C PRO A 78 8.28 -0.99 2.06
N ALA A 79 7.60 -1.78 2.89
CA ALA A 79 7.45 -1.50 4.32
C ALA A 79 8.80 -1.31 5.03
N ALA A 80 9.82 -2.09 4.68
CA ALA A 80 11.19 -1.97 5.20
C ALA A 80 11.85 -0.59 4.96
N ARG A 81 11.34 0.20 4.01
CA ARG A 81 11.93 1.45 3.52
C ARG A 81 11.08 2.68 3.84
N LEU A 82 9.89 2.52 4.41
CA LEU A 82 9.00 3.64 4.71
C LEU A 82 9.60 4.61 5.74
N ALA A 83 10.45 4.12 6.65
CA ALA A 83 11.17 4.95 7.62
C ALA A 83 12.11 5.98 6.96
N ASP A 84 12.62 5.70 5.74
CA ASP A 84 13.45 6.65 5.00
C ASP A 84 12.66 7.86 4.51
N HIS A 85 11.36 7.68 4.29
CA HIS A 85 10.46 8.74 3.89
C HIS A 85 9.95 9.53 5.11
N ASN A 86 9.64 8.83 6.19
CA ASN A 86 9.20 9.41 7.45
C ASN A 86 9.65 8.51 8.60
N ALA A 87 10.49 9.04 9.48
CA ALA A 87 11.11 8.29 10.58
C ALA A 87 10.09 7.64 11.55
N ASN A 88 8.84 8.09 11.57
CA ASN A 88 7.78 7.49 12.38
C ASN A 88 7.18 6.21 11.78
N LEU A 89 7.46 5.90 10.51
CA LEU A 89 6.90 4.74 9.79
C LEU A 89 7.82 3.51 9.88
N ILE A 90 8.30 3.20 11.09
CA ILE A 90 9.25 2.11 11.33
C ILE A 90 8.61 0.77 10.93
N GLY A 91 9.32 -0.01 10.11
CA GLY A 91 8.81 -1.29 9.61
C GLY A 91 7.54 -1.17 8.75
N GLY A 92 7.20 0.04 8.29
CA GLY A 92 5.98 0.32 7.53
C GLY A 92 4.73 0.49 8.37
N ASP A 93 4.88 0.73 9.67
CA ASP A 93 3.77 0.96 10.57
C ASP A 93 3.15 2.34 10.35
N ILE A 94 1.97 2.36 9.73
CA ILE A 94 1.18 3.58 9.49
C ILE A 94 0.30 3.90 10.71
N GLY A 95 -0.04 2.90 11.52
CA GLY A 95 -0.90 3.04 12.69
C GLY A 95 -0.18 3.49 13.96
N VAL A 96 1.16 3.41 13.96
CA VAL A 96 2.00 3.62 15.15
C VAL A 96 1.58 2.65 16.27
N GLY A 97 1.46 1.38 15.92
CA GLY A 97 0.94 0.29 16.73
C GLY A 97 -0.06 -0.55 15.92
N GLY A 98 0.03 -1.87 16.04
CA GLY A 98 -0.97 -2.75 15.44
C GLY A 98 -2.36 -2.44 15.98
N ASN A 99 -3.40 -2.50 15.15
CA ASN A 99 -4.79 -2.29 15.58
C ASN A 99 -5.33 -3.50 16.36
N ASN A 100 -4.72 -3.79 17.51
CA ASN A 100 -5.01 -4.92 18.37
C ASN A 100 -5.10 -4.48 19.85
N MET A 101 -5.76 -5.30 20.68
CA MET A 101 -5.99 -4.95 22.08
C MET A 101 -4.71 -4.79 22.90
N LEU A 102 -3.63 -5.51 22.55
CA LEU A 102 -2.37 -5.41 23.26
C LEU A 102 -1.78 -4.01 23.04
N SER A 103 -1.59 -3.59 21.79
CA SER A 103 -1.08 -2.26 21.45
C SER A 103 -1.98 -1.14 21.97
N ALA A 104 -3.30 -1.35 22.05
CA ALA A 104 -4.22 -0.38 22.66
C ALA A 104 -4.01 -0.22 24.18
N LEU A 105 -3.61 -1.29 24.88
CA LEU A 105 -3.39 -1.29 26.33
C LEU A 105 -1.96 -0.91 26.72
N THR A 106 -0.97 -1.34 25.93
CA THR A 106 0.46 -1.21 26.26
C THR A 106 1.16 -0.11 25.49
N GLY A 107 0.48 0.52 24.53
CA GLY A 107 1.07 1.47 23.60
C GLY A 107 1.76 0.78 22.41
N PRO A 108 2.35 1.57 21.50
CA PRO A 108 3.14 1.07 20.38
C PRO A 108 4.30 0.19 20.89
N ALA A 109 4.60 -0.89 20.16
CA ALA A 109 5.76 -1.75 20.44
C ALA A 109 7.00 -1.26 19.67
#